data_AF-A0A7S1Y3R8-F1
#
_entry.id   AF-A0A7S1Y3R8-F1
#
_cell.length_a   1.000
_cell.length_b   1.000
_cell.length_c   1.000
_cell.angle_alpha   90.00
_cell.angle_beta   90.00
_cell.angle_gamma   90.00
#
_symmetry.space_group_name_H-M   'P 1'
#
loop_
_entity.id
_entity.type
_entity.pdbx_description
1 polymer ?
#
loop_
_entity_poly.entity_id
_entity_poly.type
_entity_poly.pdbx_seq_one_letter_code
_entity_poly.pdbx_strand_id
1 'polypeptide(L)'
;HVSMGSTYTLRQRMLHFTQNFIYYIMLEVVEPNWLSFESKVEDQRKRATDFENEATTGPKATIDDIIQMHDDFLTATMEECLLSNRALLQSLTKIMTTCLLFSEEMSRFMDATRINEENKKWAIEKRSRVQRNLYNPDKPALNRKLLKKRMNEDREKTMGRLAKQSTRVERE
;
A
#
# COMPACT_ATOMS: atom_id res chain seq x y z
N HIS A 1 -9.25 1.33 -25.94
CA HIS A 1 -7.90 1.14 -25.36
C HIS A 1 -7.70 2.24 -24.33
N VAL A 2 -7.74 1.95 -23.03
CA VAL A 2 -7.31 2.94 -22.01
C VAL A 2 -5.78 3.04 -22.12
N SER A 3 -5.23 4.25 -22.19
CA SER A 3 -3.80 4.43 -22.43
C SER A 3 -3.01 4.12 -21.15
N MET A 4 -2.33 2.97 -21.13
CA MET A 4 -1.42 2.60 -20.02
C MET A 4 -0.34 3.66 -19.77
N GLY A 5 0.02 4.46 -20.80
CA GLY A 5 0.97 5.55 -20.68
C GLY A 5 0.51 6.68 -19.77
N SER A 6 -0.77 7.06 -19.78
CA SER A 6 -1.27 8.11 -18.87
C SER A 6 -1.26 7.65 -17.41
N THR A 7 -1.59 6.38 -17.16
CA THR A 7 -1.51 5.74 -15.84
C THR A 7 -0.07 5.68 -15.33
N TYR A 8 0.90 5.35 -16.20
CA TYR A 8 2.32 5.36 -15.85
C TYR A 8 2.81 6.78 -15.50
N THR A 9 2.48 7.79 -16.31
CA THR A 9 2.83 9.18 -16.04
C THR A 9 2.24 9.69 -14.72
N LEU A 10 0.98 9.33 -14.41
CA LEU A 10 0.36 9.66 -13.12
C LEU A 10 1.12 9.00 -11.95
N ARG A 11 1.42 7.70 -12.04
CA ARG A 11 2.23 6.98 -11.05
C ARG A 11 3.59 7.64 -10.81
N GLN A 12 4.28 8.06 -11.86
CA GLN A 12 5.60 8.71 -11.73
C GLN A 12 5.49 10.06 -11.02
N ARG A 13 4.46 10.87 -11.32
CA ARG A 13 4.21 12.15 -10.63
C ARG A 13 3.90 11.94 -9.15
N MET A 14 3.07 10.95 -8.82
CA MET A 14 2.75 10.58 -7.43
C MET A 14 3.99 10.13 -6.66
N LEU A 15 4.81 9.25 -7.25
CA LEU A 15 6.05 8.77 -6.65
C LEU A 15 7.04 9.91 -6.41
N HIS A 16 7.25 10.77 -7.41
CA HIS A 16 8.16 11.91 -7.31
C HIS A 16 7.72 12.90 -6.21
N PHE A 17 6.41 13.17 -6.10
CA PHE A 17 5.88 13.98 -5.00
C PHE A 17 6.19 13.36 -3.62
N THR A 18 5.85 12.08 -3.42
CA THR A 18 6.10 11.40 -2.14
C THR A 18 7.60 11.36 -1.80
N GLN A 19 8.45 11.13 -2.80
CA GLN A 19 9.91 11.14 -2.62
C GLN A 19 10.41 12.52 -2.18
N ASN A 20 10.10 13.58 -2.94
CA ASN A 20 10.52 14.95 -2.59
C ASN A 20 10.02 15.36 -1.20
N PHE A 21 8.79 14.98 -0.83
CA PHE A 21 8.24 15.26 0.49
C PHE A 21 9.01 14.55 1.61
N ILE A 22 9.36 13.27 1.44
CA ILE A 22 10.19 12.55 2.42
C ILE A 22 11.60 13.16 2.50
N TYR A 23 12.21 13.54 1.38
CA TYR A 23 13.51 14.21 1.37
C TYR A 23 13.47 15.55 2.13
N TYR A 24 12.42 16.35 1.93
CA TYR A 24 12.22 17.59 2.68
C TYR A 24 12.13 17.33 4.20
N ILE A 25 11.24 16.43 4.64
CA ILE A 25 11.09 16.11 6.06
C ILE A 25 12.41 15.61 6.68
N MET A 26 13.15 14.76 5.99
CA MET A 26 14.40 14.19 6.52
C MET A 26 15.56 15.19 6.53
N LEU A 27 15.87 15.80 5.39
CA LEU A 27 17.12 16.55 5.17
C LEU A 27 16.98 18.06 5.42
N GLU A 28 15.81 18.64 5.15
CA GLU A 28 15.58 20.09 5.30
C GLU A 28 14.94 20.45 6.64
N VAL A 29 14.42 19.46 7.39
CA VAL A 29 13.75 19.68 8.68
C VAL A 29 14.38 18.87 9.81
N VAL A 30 14.32 17.52 9.77
CA VAL A 30 14.78 16.69 10.90
C VAL A 30 16.29 16.80 11.13
N GLU A 31 17.11 16.68 10.08
CA GLU A 31 18.57 16.77 10.17
C GLU A 31 19.08 18.13 10.72
N PRO A 32 18.69 19.31 10.19
CA PRO A 32 19.18 20.59 10.70
C PRO A 32 18.69 20.89 12.12
N ASN A 33 17.45 20.53 12.47
CA ASN A 33 16.96 20.67 13.85
C ASN A 33 17.73 19.75 14.82
N TRP A 34 18.05 18.51 14.41
CA TRP A 34 18.86 17.60 15.21
C TRP A 34 20.27 18.15 15.46
N LEU A 35 20.95 18.63 14.41
CA LEU A 35 22.28 19.22 14.55
C LEU A 35 22.29 20.48 15.45
N SER A 36 21.22 21.29 15.40
CA SER A 36 21.04 22.41 16.32
C SER A 36 20.87 21.96 17.77
N PHE A 37 20.06 20.93 18.00
CA PHE A 37 19.85 20.32 19.32
C PHE A 37 21.13 19.69 19.89
N GLU A 38 21.84 18.90 19.10
CA GLU A 38 23.10 18.25 19.48
C GLU A 38 24.16 19.27 19.92
N SER A 39 24.32 20.36 19.16
CA SER A 39 25.24 21.46 19.51
C SER A 39 24.88 22.10 20.86
N LYS A 40 23.59 22.41 21.08
CA LYS A 40 23.11 22.97 22.36
C LYS A 40 23.34 22.02 23.54
N VAL A 41 23.13 20.73 23.37
CA VAL A 41 23.36 19.70 24.41
C VAL A 41 24.85 19.58 24.75
N GLU A 42 25.73 19.58 23.76
CA GLU A 42 27.17 19.51 23.99
C GLU A 42 27.71 20.78 24.67
N ASP A 43 27.16 21.97 24.38
CA ASP A 43 27.51 23.20 25.09
C ASP A 43 26.97 23.26 26.54
N GLN A 44 25.80 22.68 26.81
CA GLN A 44 25.32 22.48 28.19
C GLN A 44 26.19 21.49 28.96
N ARG A 45 26.63 20.41 28.31
CA ARG A 45 27.53 19.41 28.90
C ARG A 45 28.86 20.02 29.33
N LYS A 46 29.47 20.89 28.50
CA LYS A 46 30.69 21.64 28.87
C LYS A 46 30.47 22.47 30.14
N ARG A 47 29.37 23.24 30.20
CA ARG A 47 28.92 24.00 31.40
C ARG A 47 28.29 23.15 32.52
N ALA A 48 28.43 21.83 32.45
CA ALA A 48 28.28 20.93 33.59
C ALA A 48 29.64 20.40 34.10
N THR A 49 30.65 20.31 33.21
CA THR A 49 32.01 19.86 33.55
C THR A 49 32.96 20.98 33.97
N ASP A 50 32.69 22.23 33.56
CA ASP A 50 33.52 23.38 33.88
C ASP A 50 33.42 23.74 35.37
N PHE A 51 34.45 23.39 36.13
CA PHE A 51 34.54 23.63 37.58
C PHE A 51 35.00 25.06 37.95
N GLU A 52 35.36 25.89 36.97
CA GLU A 52 35.92 27.22 37.19
C GLU A 52 34.84 28.31 37.35
N ASN A 53 34.74 28.83 38.57
CA ASN A 53 34.08 30.08 38.96
C ASN A 53 32.65 30.34 38.42
N GLU A 54 31.68 29.89 39.23
CA GLU A 54 30.24 30.21 39.17
C GLU A 54 29.91 31.72 39.03
N ALA A 55 30.85 32.60 39.38
CA ALA A 55 30.73 34.06 39.22
C ALA A 55 30.82 34.58 37.77
N THR A 56 31.35 33.79 36.82
CA THR A 56 31.62 34.25 35.45
C THR A 56 30.72 33.58 34.40
N THR A 57 30.29 32.35 34.65
CA THR A 57 29.75 31.44 33.62
C THR A 57 28.23 31.21 33.74
N GLY A 58 27.59 31.78 34.77
CA GLY A 58 26.15 31.63 35.04
C GLY A 58 25.78 30.34 35.78
N PRO A 59 24.48 30.03 35.89
CA PRO A 59 24.00 28.82 36.56
C PRO A 59 24.55 27.55 35.89
N LYS A 60 24.84 26.52 36.72
CA LYS A 60 25.25 25.20 36.24
C LYS A 60 24.13 24.55 35.42
N ALA A 61 24.50 23.86 34.34
CA ALA A 61 23.53 23.18 33.49
C ALA A 61 22.80 22.05 34.25
N THR A 62 21.47 22.03 34.11
CA THR A 62 20.56 21.12 34.83
C THR A 62 19.96 20.10 33.86
N ILE A 63 19.44 18.98 34.39
CA ILE A 63 18.68 18.01 33.59
C ILE A 63 17.43 18.65 32.99
N ASP A 64 16.77 19.55 33.73
CA ASP A 64 15.58 20.26 33.25
C ASP A 64 15.87 21.15 32.04
N ASP A 65 17.08 21.74 31.94
CA ASP A 65 17.51 22.50 30.76
C ASP A 65 17.61 21.58 29.52
N ILE A 66 18.05 20.33 29.70
CA ILE A 66 18.12 19.34 28.62
C ILE A 66 16.74 18.89 28.18
N ILE A 67 15.81 18.72 29.13
CA ILE A 67 14.41 18.41 28.85
C ILE A 67 13.76 19.55 28.05
N GLN A 68 13.99 20.81 28.43
CA GLN A 68 13.45 21.97 27.70
C GLN A 68 14.02 22.05 26.28
N MET A 69 15.33 21.91 26.10
CA MET A 69 15.93 21.91 24.75
C MET A 69 15.40 20.79 23.85
N HIS A 70 15.02 19.65 24.42
CA HIS A 70 14.40 18.55 23.68
C HIS A 70 12.95 18.87 23.29
N ASP A 71 12.19 19.51 24.17
CA ASP A 71 10.83 19.99 23.87
C ASP A 71 10.83 21.10 22.80
N ASP A 72 11.81 22.02 22.87
CA ASP A 72 12.07 23.03 21.84
C ASP A 72 12.39 22.38 20.48
N PHE A 73 13.25 21.36 20.47
CA PHE A 73 13.59 20.58 19.26
C PHE A 73 12.37 19.89 18.65
N LEU A 74 11.55 19.22 19.47
CA LEU A 74 10.33 18.57 18.99
C LEU A 74 9.32 19.58 18.45
N THR A 75 9.16 20.72 19.12
CA THR A 75 8.23 21.78 18.72
C THR A 75 8.66 22.38 17.37
N ALA A 76 9.92 22.81 17.24
CA ALA A 76 10.45 23.34 15.98
C ALA A 76 10.35 22.34 14.83
N THR A 77 10.78 21.09 15.05
CA THR A 77 10.70 20.02 14.06
C THR A 77 9.24 19.76 13.63
N MET A 78 8.27 19.78 14.55
CA MET A 78 6.86 19.56 14.24
C MET A 78 6.23 20.72 13.44
N GLU A 79 6.58 21.96 13.76
CA GLU A 79 6.15 23.15 13.02
C GLU A 79 6.70 23.15 11.60
N GLU A 80 8.00 22.91 11.45
CA GLU A 80 8.70 22.87 10.16
C GLU A 80 8.35 21.63 9.33
N CYS A 81 7.95 20.51 9.94
CA CYS A 81 7.36 19.35 9.23
C CYS A 81 5.99 19.64 8.59
N LEU A 82 5.52 20.89 8.63
CA LEU A 82 4.21 21.37 8.14
C LEU A 82 3.00 20.77 8.88
N LEU A 83 3.22 20.09 10.00
CA LEU A 83 2.17 19.43 10.78
C LEU A 83 1.29 20.44 11.55
N SER A 84 1.85 21.58 11.92
CA SER A 84 1.12 22.67 12.58
C SER A 84 0.18 23.45 11.63
N ASN A 85 0.42 23.40 10.30
CA ASN A 85 -0.46 24.05 9.33
C ASN A 85 -1.56 23.11 8.85
N ARG A 86 -2.76 23.21 9.47
CA ARG A 86 -3.92 22.37 9.15
C ARG A 86 -4.32 22.37 7.67
N ALA A 87 -4.16 23.47 6.94
CA ALA A 87 -4.57 23.55 5.53
C ALA A 87 -3.58 22.82 4.60
N LEU A 88 -2.27 22.93 4.87
CA LEU A 88 -1.24 22.15 4.19
C LEU A 88 -1.38 20.67 4.52
N LEU A 89 -1.54 20.32 5.81
CA LEU A 89 -1.72 18.95 6.26
C LEU A 89 -2.94 18.28 5.61
N GLN A 90 -4.09 18.94 5.56
CA GLN A 90 -5.27 18.43 4.84
C GLN A 90 -5.02 18.20 3.34
N SER A 91 -4.21 19.05 2.71
CA SER A 91 -3.87 18.94 1.28
C SER A 91 -2.92 17.76 1.05
N LEU A 92 -1.90 17.60 1.91
CA LEU A 92 -1.00 16.45 1.93
C LEU A 92 -1.76 15.15 2.16
N THR A 93 -2.66 15.08 3.14
CA THR A 93 -3.50 13.90 3.40
C THR A 93 -4.31 13.52 2.16
N LYS A 94 -4.99 14.48 1.50
CA LYS A 94 -5.75 14.22 0.26
C LYS A 94 -4.87 13.63 -0.84
N ILE A 95 -3.67 14.17 -1.05
CA ILE A 95 -2.73 13.65 -2.05
C ILE A 95 -2.30 12.23 -1.69
N MET A 96 -1.90 11.98 -0.44
CA MET A 96 -1.45 10.66 0.02
C MET A 96 -2.56 9.60 -0.03
N THR A 97 -3.79 9.93 0.38
CA THR A 97 -4.96 9.06 0.21
C THR A 97 -5.24 8.77 -1.26
N THR A 98 -5.06 9.76 -2.15
CA THR A 98 -5.22 9.55 -3.59
C THR A 98 -4.13 8.61 -4.15
N CYS A 99 -2.88 8.72 -3.67
CA CYS A 99 -1.81 7.77 -4.01
C CYS A 99 -2.13 6.34 -3.54
N LEU A 100 -2.69 6.18 -2.35
CA LEU A 100 -3.12 4.87 -1.81
C LEU A 100 -4.25 4.26 -2.64
N LEU A 101 -5.34 5.00 -2.88
CA LEU A 101 -6.47 4.55 -3.69
C LEU A 101 -6.05 4.18 -5.12
N PHE A 102 -5.16 4.98 -5.73
CA PHE A 102 -4.59 4.67 -7.04
C PHE A 102 -3.78 3.37 -7.02
N SER A 103 -2.96 3.15 -5.99
CA SER A 103 -2.17 1.92 -5.84
C SER A 103 -3.06 0.69 -5.68
N GLU A 104 -4.11 0.77 -4.87
CA GLU A 104 -5.06 -0.32 -4.63
C GLU A 104 -5.85 -0.66 -5.90
N GLU A 105 -6.45 0.32 -6.57
CA GLU A 105 -7.20 0.08 -7.82
C GLU A 105 -6.28 -0.40 -8.94
N MET A 106 -5.03 0.09 -9.02
CA MET A 106 -4.06 -0.43 -9.99
C MET A 106 -3.70 -1.90 -9.69
N SER A 107 -3.55 -2.29 -8.42
CA SER A 107 -3.33 -3.70 -8.04
C SER A 107 -4.53 -4.57 -8.43
N ARG A 108 -5.74 -4.16 -8.05
CA ARG A 108 -6.99 -4.87 -8.39
C ARG A 108 -7.19 -4.99 -9.90
N PHE A 109 -6.84 -3.96 -10.67
CA PHE A 109 -6.86 -3.99 -12.13
C PHE A 109 -5.84 -4.99 -12.72
N MET A 110 -4.62 -5.05 -12.18
CA MET A 110 -3.59 -6.01 -12.60
C MET A 110 -4.02 -7.47 -12.30
N ASP A 111 -4.61 -7.73 -11.13
CA ASP A 111 -5.11 -9.07 -10.80
C ASP A 111 -6.33 -9.46 -11.66
N ALA A 112 -7.30 -8.55 -11.84
CA ALA A 112 -8.47 -8.79 -12.69
C ALA A 112 -8.09 -9.04 -14.17
N THR A 113 -7.08 -8.34 -14.69
CA THR A 113 -6.56 -8.58 -16.05
C THR A 113 -5.82 -9.91 -16.14
N ARG A 114 -5.05 -10.33 -15.11
CA ARG A 114 -4.43 -11.66 -15.05
C ARG A 114 -5.50 -12.78 -15.09
N ILE A 115 -6.53 -12.68 -14.26
CA ILE A 115 -7.65 -13.64 -14.21
C ILE A 115 -8.40 -13.69 -15.55
N ASN A 116 -8.60 -12.55 -16.22
CA ASN A 116 -9.23 -12.51 -17.54
C ASN A 116 -8.41 -13.26 -18.59
N GLU A 117 -7.07 -13.11 -18.60
CA GLU A 117 -6.20 -13.86 -19.52
C GLU A 117 -6.20 -15.37 -19.24
N GLU A 118 -6.23 -15.79 -17.97
CA GLU A 118 -6.37 -17.21 -17.58
C GLU A 118 -7.71 -17.79 -18.05
N ASN A 119 -8.81 -17.07 -17.85
CA ASN A 119 -10.15 -17.45 -18.31
C ASN A 119 -10.23 -17.57 -19.84
N LYS A 120 -9.61 -16.66 -20.59
CA LYS A 120 -9.50 -16.75 -22.07
C LYS A 120 -8.73 -17.99 -22.49
N LYS A 121 -7.56 -18.26 -21.90
CA LYS A 121 -6.74 -19.46 -22.19
C LYS A 121 -7.53 -20.74 -21.98
N TRP A 122 -8.24 -20.85 -20.86
CA TRP A 122 -9.10 -21.99 -20.54
C TRP A 122 -10.28 -22.15 -21.51
N ALA A 123 -10.92 -21.05 -21.92
CA ALA A 123 -12.01 -21.07 -22.90
C ALA A 123 -11.52 -21.54 -24.28
N ILE A 124 -10.34 -21.07 -24.71
CA ILE A 124 -9.66 -21.53 -25.94
C ILE A 124 -9.33 -23.02 -25.84
N GLU A 125 -8.74 -23.47 -24.72
CA GLU A 125 -8.39 -24.89 -24.54
C GLU A 125 -9.65 -25.78 -24.56
N LYS A 126 -10.72 -25.39 -23.86
CA LYS A 126 -12.01 -26.10 -23.91
C LYS A 126 -12.55 -26.19 -25.33
N ARG A 127 -12.53 -25.10 -26.10
CA ARG A 127 -12.95 -25.10 -27.52
C ARG A 127 -12.09 -26.07 -28.34
N SER A 128 -10.77 -26.04 -28.17
CA SER A 128 -9.84 -26.96 -28.83
C SER A 128 -10.02 -28.43 -28.42
N ARG A 129 -10.44 -28.71 -27.18
CA ARG A 129 -10.82 -30.07 -26.73
C ARG A 129 -12.14 -30.52 -27.34
N VAL A 130 -13.13 -29.64 -27.49
CA VAL A 130 -14.40 -29.96 -28.18
C VAL A 130 -14.15 -30.22 -29.67
N GLN A 131 -13.35 -29.38 -30.33
CA GLN A 131 -13.04 -29.52 -31.76
C GLN A 131 -12.26 -30.81 -32.07
N ARG A 132 -11.23 -31.15 -31.28
CA ARG A 132 -10.56 -32.47 -31.35
C ARG A 132 -11.50 -33.64 -31.08
N ASN A 133 -12.53 -33.44 -30.24
CA ASN A 133 -13.51 -34.47 -29.95
C ASN A 133 -14.55 -34.67 -31.06
N LEU A 134 -14.80 -33.67 -31.90
CA LEU A 134 -15.67 -33.74 -33.08
C LEU A 134 -14.93 -34.33 -34.28
N TYR A 135 -13.66 -33.96 -34.48
CA TYR A 135 -12.80 -34.45 -35.57
C TYR A 135 -11.99 -35.69 -35.14
N ASN A 136 -12.64 -36.69 -34.55
CA ASN A 136 -12.03 -38.00 -34.32
C ASN A 136 -12.73 -39.02 -35.22
N PRO A 137 -12.07 -39.51 -36.28
CA PRO A 137 -12.68 -40.38 -37.29
C PRO A 137 -13.06 -41.77 -36.76
N ASP A 138 -12.45 -42.24 -35.66
CA ASP A 138 -12.65 -43.58 -35.11
C ASP A 138 -13.75 -43.65 -34.03
N LYS A 139 -14.53 -42.57 -33.83
CA LYS A 139 -15.54 -42.53 -32.77
C LYS A 139 -16.83 -43.24 -33.15
N PRO A 140 -17.32 -44.21 -32.34
CA PRO A 140 -18.64 -44.79 -32.52
C PRO A 140 -19.74 -43.75 -32.30
N ALA A 141 -20.87 -43.93 -32.99
CA ALA A 141 -21.99 -42.99 -32.97
C ALA A 141 -22.44 -42.63 -31.55
N LEU A 142 -22.38 -41.33 -31.22
CA LEU A 142 -22.65 -40.81 -29.88
C LEU A 142 -24.11 -41.06 -29.48
N ASN A 143 -24.36 -42.03 -28.60
CA ASN A 143 -25.71 -42.38 -28.17
C ASN A 143 -26.37 -41.22 -27.39
N ARG A 144 -27.19 -40.45 -28.09
CA ARG A 144 -27.85 -39.23 -27.62
C ARG A 144 -28.72 -39.45 -26.38
N LYS A 145 -29.29 -40.65 -26.18
CA LYS A 145 -30.08 -40.99 -24.99
C LYS A 145 -29.18 -41.14 -23.76
N LEU A 146 -28.07 -41.88 -23.88
CA LEU A 146 -27.10 -42.06 -22.80
C LEU A 146 -26.35 -40.76 -22.43
N LEU A 147 -26.04 -39.91 -23.41
CA LEU A 147 -25.45 -38.60 -23.15
C LEU A 147 -26.42 -37.68 -22.39
N LYS A 148 -27.68 -37.60 -22.82
CA LYS A 148 -28.72 -36.84 -22.12
C LYS A 148 -28.91 -37.34 -20.68
N LYS A 149 -28.90 -38.66 -20.46
CA LYS A 149 -28.99 -39.25 -19.11
C LYS A 149 -27.83 -38.79 -18.22
N ARG A 150 -26.58 -38.95 -18.67
CA ARG A 150 -25.39 -38.48 -17.92
C ARG A 150 -25.40 -36.97 -17.65
N MET A 151 -25.77 -36.15 -18.63
CA MET A 151 -25.90 -34.69 -18.42
C MET A 151 -26.95 -34.32 -17.37
N ASN A 152 -28.02 -35.11 -17.25
CA ASN A 152 -29.06 -34.87 -16.23
C ASN A 152 -28.57 -35.31 -14.84
N GLU A 153 -27.95 -36.49 -14.75
CA GLU A 153 -27.33 -37.00 -13.53
C GLU A 153 -26.25 -36.03 -12.98
N ASP A 154 -25.42 -35.44 -13.85
CA ASP A 154 -24.39 -34.49 -13.42
C ASP A 154 -24.96 -33.12 -13.03
N ARG A 155 -26.05 -32.68 -13.67
CA ARG A 155 -26.82 -31.50 -13.22
C ARG A 155 -27.43 -31.72 -11.84
N GLU A 156 -28.05 -32.87 -11.62
CA GLU A 156 -28.67 -33.24 -10.34
C GLU A 156 -27.64 -33.36 -9.21
N LYS A 157 -26.48 -33.97 -9.48
CA LYS A 157 -25.33 -33.97 -8.55
C LYS A 157 -24.81 -32.56 -8.24
N THR A 158 -24.78 -31.68 -9.24
CA THR A 158 -24.31 -30.29 -9.05
C THR A 158 -25.30 -29.47 -8.24
N MET A 159 -26.59 -29.58 -8.52
CA MET A 159 -27.68 -29.01 -7.71
C MET A 159 -27.61 -29.52 -6.26
N GLY A 160 -27.41 -30.82 -6.06
CA GLY A 160 -27.26 -31.42 -4.74
C GLY A 160 -26.03 -30.94 -3.96
N ARG A 161 -24.93 -30.59 -4.64
CA ARG A 161 -23.75 -29.97 -4.00
C ARG A 161 -24.04 -28.52 -3.60
N LEU A 162 -24.65 -27.73 -4.48
CA LEU A 162 -25.03 -26.34 -4.22
C LEU A 162 -26.04 -26.24 -3.07
N ALA A 163 -27.07 -27.10 -3.05
CA ALA A 163 -28.04 -27.15 -1.96
C ALA A 163 -27.40 -27.52 -0.60
N LYS A 164 -26.46 -28.48 -0.59
CA LYS A 164 -25.68 -28.82 0.61
C LYS A 164 -24.76 -27.69 1.08
N GLN A 165 -24.32 -26.82 0.17
CA GLN A 165 -23.50 -25.66 0.52
C GLN A 165 -24.35 -24.49 1.03
N SER A 166 -25.52 -24.22 0.42
CA SER A 166 -26.50 -23.23 0.92
C SER A 166 -26.99 -23.58 2.31
N THR A 167 -27.46 -24.81 2.52
CA THR A 167 -27.95 -25.32 3.82
C THR A 167 -26.85 -25.52 4.88
N ARG A 168 -25.59 -25.24 4.55
CA ARG A 168 -24.49 -25.12 5.52
C ARG A 168 -24.26 -23.67 5.91
N VAL A 169 -24.25 -22.75 4.93
CA VAL A 169 -24.16 -21.30 5.17
C VAL A 169 -25.39 -20.78 5.92
N GLU A 170 -26.58 -21.37 5.73
CA GLU A 170 -27.81 -21.06 6.48
C GLU A 170 -27.84 -21.64 7.91
N ARG A 171 -26.78 -22.34 8.35
CA ARG A 171 -26.65 -22.97 9.68
C ARG A 171 -25.40 -22.52 10.45
N GLU A 172 -24.60 -21.64 9.86
CA GLU A 172 -23.46 -20.93 10.48
C GLU A 172 -23.89 -19.48 10.77
#